data_AF-A0A2N0QJ14-F1
#
_entry.id   AF-A0A2N0QJ14-F1
#
_cell.length_a   1.000
_cell.length_b   1.000
_cell.length_c   1.000
_cell.angle_alpha   90.00
_cell.angle_beta   90.00
_cell.angle_gamma   90.00
#
_symmetry.space_group_name_H-M   'P 1'
#
loop_
_entity.id
_entity.type
_entity.pdbx_description
1 polymer ?
#
loop_
_entity_poly.entity_id
_entity_poly.type
_entity_poly.pdbx_seq_one_letter_code
_entity_poly.pdbx_strand_id
1 'polypeptide(L)'
;MTIVLNDDPYSNEALTTINQINETLSNGLKGTVLSDAKSGTVGTSATTNDMNDVLSRDLSRTTLIVIVGVLLVLFLVIRSFWTPIFITASLVGAYYTAMFIINFIFLDLLGYAGISSFVPFFSFIIIVALGVDYSIFLMMRYKEYPELSPKEAIVLASKHTGGVIISAVIILGGTFATLIPAGIVLLTELAIAVITGLI
;
A
#
# COMPACT_ATOMS: atom_id res chain seq x y z
N MET A 1 -20.38 -8.62 -30.04
CA MET A 1 -21.14 -9.65 -29.29
C MET A 1 -21.34 -9.10 -27.89
N THR A 2 -22.54 -9.21 -27.33
CA THR A 2 -22.82 -8.74 -25.95
C THR A 2 -22.88 -9.96 -25.05
N ILE A 3 -22.10 -9.94 -23.96
CA ILE A 3 -22.05 -11.00 -22.95
C ILE A 3 -22.49 -10.36 -21.63
N VAL A 4 -23.44 -10.98 -20.93
CA VAL A 4 -23.92 -10.52 -19.62
C VAL A 4 -23.46 -11.54 -18.59
N LEU A 5 -22.66 -11.11 -17.63
CA LEU A 5 -22.16 -11.93 -16.53
C LEU A 5 -23.22 -12.00 -15.42
N ASN A 6 -23.31 -13.14 -14.73
CA ASN A 6 -24.20 -13.31 -13.57
C ASN A 6 -23.55 -12.82 -12.27
N ASP A 7 -22.23 -12.66 -12.26
CA ASP A 7 -21.44 -12.24 -11.11
C ASP A 7 -21.47 -10.72 -10.93
N ASP A 8 -21.14 -10.24 -9.73
CA ASP A 8 -21.02 -8.81 -9.46
C ASP A 8 -19.89 -8.22 -10.34
N PRO A 9 -20.10 -7.06 -11.00
CA PRO A 9 -19.12 -6.53 -11.94
C PRO A 9 -17.73 -6.23 -11.37
N TYR A 10 -17.61 -6.11 -10.06
CA TYR A 10 -16.37 -5.82 -9.34
C TYR A 10 -15.77 -7.05 -8.66
N SER A 11 -16.43 -8.21 -8.74
CA SER A 11 -15.98 -9.44 -8.07
C SER A 11 -14.83 -10.12 -8.82
N ASN A 12 -13.99 -10.85 -8.08
CA ASN A 12 -12.85 -11.56 -8.66
C ASN A 12 -13.28 -12.61 -9.71
N GLU A 13 -14.46 -13.20 -9.56
CA GLU A 13 -15.06 -14.15 -10.49
C GLU A 13 -15.37 -13.47 -11.84
N ALA A 14 -15.97 -12.28 -11.82
CA ALA A 14 -16.24 -11.50 -13.02
C ALA A 14 -14.94 -11.10 -13.73
N LEU A 15 -13.93 -10.65 -12.99
CA LEU A 15 -12.62 -10.26 -13.55
C LEU A 15 -11.89 -11.47 -14.17
N THR A 16 -11.92 -12.63 -13.50
CA THR A 16 -11.35 -13.88 -14.03
C THR A 16 -12.04 -14.29 -15.33
N THR A 17 -13.35 -14.14 -15.40
CA THR A 17 -14.13 -14.45 -16.61
C THR A 17 -13.76 -13.51 -17.76
N ILE A 18 -13.54 -12.22 -17.51
CA ILE A 18 -13.05 -11.27 -18.52
C ILE A 18 -11.69 -11.72 -19.07
N ASN A 19 -10.75 -12.14 -18.22
CA ASN A 19 -9.45 -12.64 -18.65
C ASN A 19 -9.57 -13.88 -19.54
N GLN A 20 -10.44 -14.84 -19.16
CA GLN A 20 -10.71 -16.03 -19.97
C GLN A 20 -11.34 -15.69 -21.33
N ILE A 21 -12.26 -14.71 -21.38
CA ILE A 21 -12.87 -14.25 -22.64
C ILE A 21 -11.79 -13.65 -23.54
N ASN A 22 -10.95 -12.76 -23.01
CA ASN A 22 -9.88 -12.13 -23.78
C ASN A 22 -8.84 -13.15 -24.29
N GLU A 23 -8.48 -14.13 -23.47
CA GLU A 23 -7.55 -15.20 -23.86
C GLU A 23 -8.16 -16.12 -24.93
N THR A 24 -9.41 -16.53 -24.76
CA THR A 24 -10.13 -17.38 -25.73
C THR A 24 -10.30 -16.67 -27.07
N LEU A 25 -10.63 -15.37 -27.03
CA LEU A 25 -10.76 -14.56 -28.24
C LEU A 25 -9.41 -14.42 -28.96
N SER A 26 -8.34 -14.09 -28.23
CA SER A 26 -6.99 -13.96 -28.80
C SER A 26 -6.50 -15.29 -29.40
N ASN A 27 -6.71 -16.41 -28.71
CA ASN A 27 -6.32 -17.72 -29.21
C ASN A 27 -7.18 -18.21 -30.38
N GLY A 28 -8.49 -17.92 -30.38
CA GLY A 28 -9.40 -18.27 -31.46
C GLY A 28 -9.19 -17.48 -32.75
N LEU A 29 -8.62 -16.27 -32.66
CA LEU A 29 -8.28 -15.44 -33.82
C LEU A 29 -6.93 -15.83 -34.47
N LYS A 30 -6.04 -16.52 -33.75
CA LYS A 30 -4.76 -17.01 -34.29
C LYS A 30 -5.01 -17.99 -35.45
N GLY A 31 -4.34 -17.75 -36.58
CA GLY A 31 -4.47 -18.56 -37.79
C GLY A 31 -5.68 -18.23 -38.66
N THR A 32 -6.49 -17.23 -38.29
CA THR A 32 -7.57 -16.69 -39.13
C THR A 32 -7.09 -15.46 -39.90
N VAL A 33 -7.89 -15.00 -40.88
CA VAL A 33 -7.69 -13.71 -41.57
C VAL A 33 -7.73 -12.48 -40.63
N LEU A 34 -8.18 -12.67 -39.39
CA LEU A 34 -8.27 -11.62 -38.36
C LEU A 34 -7.17 -11.75 -37.30
N SER A 35 -6.10 -12.51 -37.56
CA SER A 35 -5.01 -12.71 -36.59
C SER A 35 -4.36 -11.42 -36.10
N ASP A 36 -4.31 -10.38 -36.94
CA ASP A 36 -3.74 -9.07 -36.61
C ASP A 36 -4.80 -8.02 -36.21
N ALA A 37 -6.07 -8.43 -36.07
CA ALA A 37 -7.14 -7.51 -35.69
C ALA A 37 -7.03 -7.12 -34.21
N LYS A 38 -7.24 -5.83 -33.89
CA LYS A 38 -7.36 -5.37 -32.51
C LYS A 38 -8.71 -5.81 -31.94
N SER A 39 -8.69 -6.65 -30.92
CA SER A 39 -9.88 -7.13 -30.21
C SER A 39 -9.73 -6.92 -28.70
N GLY A 40 -10.85 -6.69 -28.02
CA GLY A 40 -10.88 -6.60 -26.57
C GLY A 40 -12.30 -6.52 -26.03
N THR A 41 -12.45 -6.77 -24.74
CA THR A 41 -13.70 -6.61 -24.00
C THR A 41 -13.88 -5.18 -23.52
N VAL A 42 -15.11 -4.67 -23.52
CA VAL A 42 -15.48 -3.37 -22.94
C VAL A 42 -16.68 -3.58 -22.01
N GLY A 43 -16.74 -2.82 -20.92
CA GLY A 43 -17.78 -2.93 -19.91
C GLY A 43 -17.22 -2.62 -18.52
N THR A 44 -18.08 -2.55 -17.51
CA THR A 44 -17.66 -2.25 -16.13
C THR A 44 -16.62 -3.23 -15.62
N SER A 45 -16.86 -4.54 -15.75
CA SER A 45 -15.90 -5.57 -15.33
C SER A 45 -14.59 -5.54 -16.11
N ALA A 46 -14.63 -5.24 -17.41
CA ALA A 46 -13.42 -5.11 -18.22
C ALA A 46 -12.58 -3.91 -17.78
N THR A 47 -13.23 -2.75 -17.58
CA THR A 47 -12.56 -1.55 -17.05
C THR A 47 -11.97 -1.81 -15.66
N THR A 48 -12.71 -2.48 -14.77
CA THR A 48 -12.22 -2.83 -13.42
C THR A 48 -11.02 -3.79 -13.50
N ASN A 49 -11.05 -4.78 -14.39
CA ASN A 49 -9.94 -5.72 -14.57
C ASN A 49 -8.68 -5.00 -15.05
N ASP A 50 -8.81 -4.18 -16.10
CA ASP A 50 -7.71 -3.38 -16.63
C ASP A 50 -7.15 -2.43 -15.55
N MET A 51 -8.02 -1.84 -14.74
CA MET A 51 -7.62 -0.94 -13.65
C MET A 51 -6.86 -1.69 -12.55
N ASN A 52 -7.32 -2.90 -12.17
CA ASN A 52 -6.64 -3.74 -11.19
C ASN A 52 -5.27 -4.23 -11.68
N ASP A 53 -5.16 -4.57 -12.95
CA ASP A 53 -3.89 -4.96 -13.58
C ASP A 53 -2.89 -3.79 -13.60
N VAL A 54 -3.36 -2.60 -13.97
CA VAL A 54 -2.55 -1.38 -13.93
C VAL A 54 -2.10 -1.08 -12.50
N LEU A 55 -3.01 -1.08 -11.53
CA LEU A 55 -2.69 -0.82 -10.12
C LEU A 55 -1.69 -1.84 -9.57
N SER A 56 -1.83 -3.12 -9.88
CA SER A 56 -0.93 -4.18 -9.40
C SER A 56 0.49 -4.04 -9.97
N ARG A 57 0.58 -3.76 -11.28
CA ARG A 57 1.86 -3.52 -11.95
C ARG A 57 2.54 -2.25 -11.46
N ASP A 58 1.77 -1.18 -11.30
CA ASP A 58 2.28 0.11 -10.87
C ASP A 58 2.61 0.13 -9.39
N LEU A 59 1.94 -0.67 -8.55
CA LEU A 59 2.30 -0.83 -7.15
C LEU A 59 3.71 -1.37 -7.01
N SER A 60 4.05 -2.47 -7.70
CA SER A 60 5.41 -3.05 -7.60
C SER A 60 6.49 -2.07 -8.07
N ARG A 61 6.23 -1.34 -9.16
CA ARG A 61 7.14 -0.30 -9.66
C ARG A 61 7.25 0.88 -8.69
N THR A 62 6.13 1.35 -8.16
CA THR A 62 6.06 2.46 -7.21
C THR A 62 6.75 2.10 -5.91
N THR A 63 6.51 0.91 -5.37
CA THR A 63 7.20 0.39 -4.18
C THR A 63 8.71 0.40 -4.36
N LEU A 64 9.21 -0.06 -5.52
CA LEU A 64 10.64 -0.02 -5.81
C LEU A 64 11.18 1.42 -5.87
N ILE A 65 10.50 2.32 -6.60
CA ILE A 65 10.91 3.71 -6.76
C ILE A 65 10.92 4.44 -5.40
N VAL A 66 9.87 4.24 -4.60
CA VAL A 66 9.74 4.84 -3.27
C VAL A 66 10.81 4.30 -2.33
N ILE A 67 11.04 2.98 -2.27
CA ILE A 67 12.10 2.40 -1.42
C ILE A 67 13.47 2.97 -1.78
N VAL A 68 13.79 3.05 -3.08
CA VAL A 68 15.04 3.66 -3.54
C VAL A 68 15.10 5.14 -3.17
N GLY A 69 14.02 5.90 -3.38
CA GLY A 69 13.94 7.31 -3.01
C GLY A 69 14.12 7.55 -1.52
N VAL A 70 13.44 6.77 -0.67
CA VAL A 70 13.56 6.81 0.79
C VAL A 70 14.99 6.49 1.23
N LEU A 71 15.58 5.43 0.68
CA LEU A 71 16.98 5.10 0.97
C LEU A 71 17.91 6.25 0.60
N LEU A 72 17.76 6.85 -0.58
CA LEU A 72 18.59 7.98 -1.01
C LEU A 72 18.44 9.20 -0.08
N VAL A 73 17.22 9.56 0.29
CA VAL A 73 16.96 10.67 1.22
C VAL A 73 17.56 10.36 2.60
N LEU A 74 17.34 9.17 3.14
CA LEU A 74 17.88 8.76 4.43
C LEU A 74 19.41 8.65 4.40
N PHE A 75 20.03 8.20 3.31
CA PHE A 75 21.49 8.22 3.15
C PHE A 75 22.02 9.65 3.19
N LEU A 76 21.35 10.60 2.52
CA LEU A 76 21.76 12.00 2.48
C LEU A 76 21.64 12.68 3.86
N VAL A 77 20.54 12.42 4.58
CA VAL A 77 20.26 13.03 5.90
C VAL A 77 21.08 12.35 7.01
N ILE A 78 21.10 11.03 7.05
CA ILE A 78 21.69 10.26 8.15
C ILE A 78 23.20 10.02 7.91
N ARG A 79 23.72 10.09 6.67
CA ARG A 79 25.15 9.85 6.35
C ARG A 79 25.70 8.54 6.96
N SER A 80 24.85 7.52 7.11
CA SER A 80 25.16 6.19 7.63
C SER A 80 24.64 5.15 6.64
N PHE A 81 25.34 4.03 6.46
CA PHE A 81 24.90 3.00 5.51
C PHE A 81 23.83 2.06 6.10
N TRP A 82 24.07 1.54 7.30
CA TRP A 82 23.20 0.52 7.89
C TRP A 82 21.90 1.09 8.46
N THR A 83 21.94 2.30 9.01
CA THR A 83 20.76 2.90 9.67
C THR A 83 19.58 3.12 8.71
N PRO A 84 19.76 3.72 7.51
CA PRO A 84 18.70 3.84 6.50
C PRO A 84 18.09 2.50 6.08
N ILE A 85 18.92 1.46 5.96
CA ILE A 85 18.46 0.12 5.55
C ILE A 85 17.53 -0.47 6.61
N PHE A 86 17.91 -0.42 7.89
CA PHE A 86 17.07 -0.93 8.97
C PHE A 86 15.76 -0.13 9.11
N ILE A 87 15.81 1.20 8.99
CA ILE A 87 14.61 2.04 9.01
C ILE A 87 13.68 1.69 7.86
N THR A 88 14.21 1.60 6.64
CA THR A 88 13.40 1.27 5.47
C THR A 88 12.80 -0.13 5.59
N ALA A 89 13.57 -1.10 6.06
CA ALA A 89 13.10 -2.46 6.31
C ALA A 89 11.99 -2.50 7.38
N SER A 90 12.11 -1.72 8.47
CA SER A 90 11.06 -1.64 9.48
C SER A 90 9.77 -1.02 8.95
N LEU A 91 9.87 0.00 8.07
CA LEU A 91 8.69 0.62 7.45
C LEU A 91 7.97 -0.33 6.48
N VAL A 92 8.74 -1.07 5.68
CA VAL A 92 8.20 -2.11 4.81
C VAL A 92 7.55 -3.21 5.65
N GLY A 93 8.17 -3.61 6.77
CA GLY A 93 7.60 -4.56 7.73
C GLY A 93 6.30 -4.08 8.37
N ALA A 94 6.21 -2.79 8.74
CA ALA A 94 5.00 -2.18 9.27
C ALA A 94 3.87 -2.18 8.22
N TYR A 95 4.19 -1.85 6.96
CA TYR A 95 3.23 -1.93 5.85
C TYR A 95 2.69 -3.35 5.66
N TYR A 96 3.57 -4.37 5.58
CA TYR A 96 3.10 -5.75 5.41
C TYR A 96 2.30 -6.25 6.61
N THR A 97 2.66 -5.83 7.83
CA THR A 97 1.89 -6.11 9.04
C THR A 97 0.49 -5.50 8.97
N ALA A 98 0.38 -4.24 8.55
CA ALA A 98 -0.90 -3.57 8.35
C ALA A 98 -1.74 -4.26 7.27
N MET A 99 -1.13 -4.66 6.15
CA MET A 99 -1.78 -5.43 5.09
C MET A 99 -2.26 -6.80 5.58
N PHE A 100 -1.50 -7.46 6.43
CA PHE A 100 -1.92 -8.72 7.02
C PHE A 100 -3.13 -8.52 7.95
N ILE A 101 -3.08 -7.53 8.85
CA ILE A 101 -4.16 -7.24 9.79
C ILE A 101 -5.46 -6.89 9.04
N ILE A 102 -5.38 -6.05 8.01
CA ILE A 102 -6.58 -5.67 7.27
C ILE A 102 -7.15 -6.84 6.46
N ASN A 103 -6.32 -7.66 5.82
CA ASN A 103 -6.80 -8.86 5.13
C ASN A 103 -7.52 -9.79 6.13
N PHE A 104 -6.95 -9.99 7.31
CA PHE A 104 -7.59 -10.78 8.37
C PHE A 104 -8.95 -10.19 8.81
N ILE A 105 -9.03 -8.87 9.01
CA ILE A 105 -10.28 -8.20 9.42
C ILE A 105 -11.36 -8.31 8.33
N PHE A 106 -11.01 -8.05 7.07
CA PHE A 106 -12.02 -7.95 6.01
C PHE A 106 -12.38 -9.31 5.41
N LEU A 107 -11.40 -10.18 5.14
CA LEU A 107 -11.66 -11.48 4.52
C LEU A 107 -12.13 -12.49 5.57
N ASP A 108 -11.37 -12.67 6.66
CA ASP A 108 -11.65 -13.75 7.61
C ASP A 108 -12.74 -13.39 8.63
N LEU A 109 -12.74 -12.16 9.15
CA LEU A 109 -13.68 -11.76 10.20
C LEU A 109 -15.00 -11.22 9.65
N LEU A 110 -14.96 -10.42 8.59
CA LEU A 110 -16.16 -9.79 8.00
C LEU A 110 -16.69 -10.53 6.75
N GLY A 111 -15.94 -11.48 6.19
CA GLY A 111 -16.38 -12.31 5.07
C GLY A 111 -16.42 -11.60 3.72
N TYR A 112 -15.67 -10.53 3.53
CA TYR A 112 -15.55 -9.86 2.22
C TYR A 112 -14.77 -10.73 1.23
N ALA A 113 -15.12 -10.66 -0.05
CA ALA A 113 -14.45 -11.40 -1.13
C ALA A 113 -13.02 -10.89 -1.43
N GLY A 114 -12.66 -9.72 -0.90
CA GLY A 114 -11.34 -9.11 -1.08
C GLY A 114 -11.32 -7.69 -0.54
N ILE A 115 -10.13 -7.10 -0.53
CA ILE A 115 -9.92 -5.67 -0.25
C ILE A 115 -9.81 -4.90 -1.56
N SER A 116 -10.11 -3.60 -1.53
CA SER A 116 -9.95 -2.77 -2.71
C SER A 116 -8.50 -2.70 -3.19
N SER A 117 -8.29 -2.80 -4.50
CA SER A 117 -6.96 -2.70 -5.14
C SER A 117 -6.26 -1.36 -4.92
N PHE A 118 -6.98 -0.32 -4.50
CA PHE A 118 -6.41 0.97 -4.12
C PHE A 118 -5.77 0.98 -2.73
N VAL A 119 -6.23 0.13 -1.81
CA VAL A 119 -5.81 0.15 -0.41
C VAL A 119 -4.32 -0.14 -0.26
N PRO A 120 -3.75 -1.20 -0.88
CA PRO A 120 -2.31 -1.46 -0.82
C PRO A 120 -1.47 -0.27 -1.32
N PHE A 121 -1.89 0.36 -2.41
CA PHE A 121 -1.16 1.49 -3.01
C PHE A 121 -1.14 2.72 -2.10
N PHE A 122 -2.30 3.18 -1.65
CA PHE A 122 -2.38 4.39 -0.81
C PHE A 122 -1.83 4.18 0.59
N SER A 123 -2.11 3.02 1.22
CA SER A 123 -1.57 2.72 2.54
C SER A 123 -0.04 2.64 2.51
N PHE A 124 0.56 2.04 1.48
CA PHE A 124 2.02 2.02 1.32
C PHE A 124 2.60 3.44 1.28
N ILE A 125 2.06 4.32 0.43
CA ILE A 125 2.55 5.69 0.31
C ILE A 125 2.43 6.43 1.63
N ILE A 126 1.29 6.33 2.32
CA ILE A 126 1.03 7.07 3.56
C ILE A 126 1.92 6.55 4.71
N ILE A 127 1.96 5.22 4.92
CA ILE A 127 2.75 4.60 5.99
C ILE A 127 4.24 4.92 5.80
N VAL A 128 4.74 4.79 4.57
CA VAL A 128 6.15 5.07 4.28
C VAL A 128 6.46 6.55 4.42
N ALA A 129 5.62 7.45 3.87
CA ALA A 129 5.87 8.90 3.95
C ALA A 129 5.95 9.37 5.41
N LEU A 130 4.94 9.02 6.21
CA LEU A 130 4.90 9.41 7.63
C LEU A 130 5.99 8.73 8.44
N GLY A 131 6.22 7.44 8.19
CA GLY A 131 7.23 6.68 8.88
C GLY A 131 8.65 7.19 8.64
N VAL A 132 8.95 7.65 7.42
CA VAL A 132 10.23 8.28 7.09
C VAL A 132 10.40 9.61 7.82
N ASP A 133 9.38 10.46 7.84
CA ASP A 133 9.43 11.75 8.55
C ASP A 133 9.72 11.54 10.04
N TYR A 134 9.01 10.63 10.70
CA TYR A 134 9.23 10.32 12.11
C TYR A 134 10.59 9.69 12.37
N SER A 135 11.04 8.82 11.48
CA SER A 135 12.37 8.22 11.56
C SER A 135 13.47 9.28 11.44
N ILE A 136 13.32 10.26 10.54
CA ILE A 136 14.25 11.38 10.41
C ILE A 136 14.26 12.22 11.69
N PHE A 137 13.10 12.59 12.24
CA PHE A 137 13.01 13.37 13.47
C PHE A 137 13.70 12.67 14.65
N LEU A 138 13.45 11.37 14.82
CA LEU A 138 14.09 10.58 15.87
C LEU A 138 15.60 10.50 15.66
N MET A 139 16.04 10.23 14.43
CA MET A 139 17.47 10.09 14.11
C MET A 139 18.25 11.39 14.18
N MET A 140 17.63 12.53 13.83
CA MET A 140 18.23 13.84 14.05
C MET A 140 18.43 14.10 15.54
N ARG A 141 17.43 13.79 16.37
CA ARG A 141 17.56 13.93 17.83
C ARG A 141 18.60 12.97 18.42
N TYR A 142 18.68 11.74 17.93
CA TYR A 142 19.70 10.78 18.32
C TYR A 142 21.13 11.33 18.10
N LYS A 143 21.35 12.01 16.98
CA LYS A 143 22.67 12.59 16.62
C LYS A 143 23.09 13.78 17.47
N GLU A 144 22.17 14.41 18.22
CA GLU A 144 22.51 15.50 19.15
C GLU A 144 23.26 15.01 20.39
N TYR A 145 23.33 13.70 20.62
CA TYR A 145 24.00 13.08 21.77
C TYR A 145 25.22 12.23 21.36
N PRO A 146 26.24 12.79 20.70
CA PRO A 146 27.39 12.02 20.21
C PRO A 146 28.28 11.43 21.31
N GLU A 147 28.24 12.03 22.52
CA GLU A 147 29.06 11.63 23.67
C GLU A 147 28.48 10.44 24.44
N LEU A 148 27.22 10.07 24.20
CA LEU A 148 26.54 8.98 24.89
C LEU A 148 26.73 7.65 24.16
N SER A 149 26.61 6.54 24.89
CA SER A 149 26.55 5.22 24.25
C SER A 149 25.31 5.13 23.33
N PRO A 150 25.34 4.35 22.23
CA PRO A 150 24.22 4.26 21.30
C PRO A 150 22.87 3.91 21.97
N LYS A 151 22.91 3.07 23.00
CA LYS A 151 21.73 2.67 23.78
C LYS A 151 21.16 3.83 24.59
N GLU A 152 22.01 4.63 25.23
CA GLU A 152 21.57 5.77 26.03
C GLU A 152 21.09 6.91 25.15
N ALA A 153 21.81 7.17 24.05
CA ALA A 153 21.43 8.19 23.07
C ALA A 153 20.05 7.94 22.47
N ILE A 154 19.72 6.70 22.07
CA ILE A 154 18.41 6.40 21.49
C ILE A 154 17.29 6.49 22.53
N VAL A 155 17.52 6.04 23.77
CA VAL A 155 16.54 6.17 24.85
C VAL A 155 16.27 7.64 25.17
N LEU A 156 17.31 8.47 25.22
CA LEU A 156 17.17 9.90 25.50
C LEU A 156 16.48 10.64 24.34
N ALA A 157 16.85 10.32 23.10
CA ALA A 157 16.18 10.85 21.91
C ALA A 157 14.69 10.50 21.88
N SER A 158 14.35 9.23 22.16
CA SER A 158 12.95 8.78 22.25
C SER A 158 12.19 9.46 23.39
N LYS A 159 12.82 9.72 24.55
CA LYS A 159 12.18 10.48 25.64
C LYS A 159 11.82 11.91 25.25
N HIS A 160 12.65 12.57 24.45
CA HIS A 160 12.41 13.96 24.04
C HIS A 160 11.48 14.09 22.84
N THR A 161 11.59 13.20 21.85
CA THR A 161 10.85 13.31 20.58
C THR A 161 9.65 12.38 20.51
N GLY A 162 9.65 11.29 21.28
CA GLY A 162 8.58 10.28 21.27
C GLY A 162 7.21 10.85 21.63
N GLY A 163 7.14 11.79 22.58
CA GLY A 163 5.88 12.46 22.90
C GLY A 163 5.30 13.24 21.71
N VAL A 164 6.15 13.88 20.90
CA VAL A 164 5.71 14.61 19.70
C VAL A 164 5.27 13.64 18.61
N ILE A 165 6.02 12.56 18.39
CA ILE A 165 5.70 11.53 17.38
C ILE A 165 4.38 10.83 17.72
N ILE A 166 4.20 10.38 18.96
CA ILE A 166 2.96 9.72 19.39
C ILE A 166 1.77 10.68 19.32
N SER A 167 1.97 11.96 19.66
CA SER A 167 0.91 12.97 19.51
C SER A 167 0.49 13.14 18.04
N ALA A 168 1.45 13.16 17.12
CA ALA A 168 1.18 13.21 15.68
C ALA A 168 0.43 11.96 15.19
N VAL A 169 0.85 10.77 15.65
CA VAL A 169 0.17 9.49 15.34
C VAL A 169 -1.27 9.48 15.86
N ILE A 170 -1.53 9.98 17.07
CA ILE A 170 -2.90 10.07 17.61
C ILE A 170 -3.77 11.03 16.78
N ILE A 171 -3.25 12.22 16.46
CA ILE A 171 -4.00 13.22 15.67
C ILE A 171 -4.33 12.69 14.28
N LEU A 172 -3.33 12.11 13.61
CA LEU A 172 -3.48 11.61 12.25
C LEU A 172 -4.31 10.32 12.22
N GLY A 173 -4.08 9.41 13.17
CA GLY A 173 -4.91 8.21 13.36
C GLY A 173 -6.36 8.57 13.63
N GLY A 174 -6.62 9.59 14.46
CA GLY A 174 -7.97 10.13 14.68
C GLY A 174 -8.58 10.71 13.40
N THR A 175 -7.78 11.42 12.58
CA THR A 175 -8.21 11.96 11.30
C THR A 175 -8.61 10.85 10.33
N PHE A 176 -7.79 9.80 10.18
CA PHE A 176 -8.15 8.64 9.35
C PHE A 176 -9.35 7.87 9.91
N ALA A 177 -9.49 7.78 11.24
CA ALA A 177 -10.64 7.13 11.87
C ALA A 177 -11.97 7.82 11.49
N THR A 178 -11.98 9.12 11.19
CA THR A 178 -13.19 9.82 10.71
C THR A 178 -13.70 9.33 9.34
N LEU A 179 -12.88 8.60 8.59
CA LEU A 179 -13.29 8.02 7.31
C LEU A 179 -14.14 6.74 7.46
N ILE A 180 -14.02 6.05 8.61
CA ILE A 180 -14.78 4.82 8.91
C ILE A 180 -16.31 5.02 8.82
N PRO A 181 -16.91 6.07 9.42
CA PRO A 181 -18.36 6.29 9.34
C PRO A 181 -18.85 6.80 7.98
N ALA A 182 -18.00 6.97 6.96
CA ALA A 182 -18.39 7.51 5.66
C ALA A 182 -19.30 6.56 4.84
N GLY A 183 -19.45 5.30 5.25
CA GLY A 183 -20.28 4.30 4.57
C GLY A 183 -19.68 3.76 3.26
N ILE A 184 -18.42 4.12 2.96
CA ILE A 184 -17.68 3.65 1.79
C ILE A 184 -16.61 2.65 2.26
N VAL A 185 -16.73 1.38 1.86
CA VAL A 185 -15.85 0.28 2.30
C VAL A 185 -14.38 0.61 2.05
N LEU A 186 -14.04 1.13 0.86
CA LEU A 186 -12.68 1.58 0.51
C LEU A 186 -12.08 2.54 1.54
N LEU A 187 -12.87 3.50 2.04
CA LEU A 187 -12.38 4.50 2.99
C LEU A 187 -12.15 3.88 4.38
N THR A 188 -13.02 2.97 4.78
CA THR A 188 -12.87 2.20 6.02
C THR A 188 -11.64 1.30 5.97
N GLU A 189 -11.44 0.60 4.85
CA GLU A 189 -10.25 -0.22 4.61
C GLU A 189 -8.98 0.64 4.69
N LEU A 190 -8.93 1.74 3.96
CA LEU A 190 -7.77 2.64 3.97
C LEU A 190 -7.48 3.18 5.38
N ALA A 191 -8.51 3.59 6.11
CA ALA A 191 -8.36 4.10 7.47
C ALA A 191 -7.75 3.06 8.40
N ILE A 192 -8.28 1.83 8.40
CA ILE A 192 -7.79 0.74 9.25
C ILE A 192 -6.36 0.37 8.87
N ALA A 193 -6.04 0.27 7.57
CA ALA A 193 -4.69 -0.03 7.11
C ALA A 193 -3.68 1.04 7.58
N VAL A 194 -4.00 2.32 7.44
CA VAL A 194 -3.10 3.40 7.84
C VAL A 194 -2.95 3.44 9.37
N ILE A 195 -4.06 3.36 10.12
CA ILE A 195 -4.02 3.38 11.60
C ILE A 195 -3.18 2.22 12.13
N THR A 196 -3.37 1.01 11.59
CA THR A 196 -2.60 -0.18 12.01
C THR A 196 -1.14 -0.10 11.60
N GLY A 197 -0.81 0.52 10.46
CA GLY A 197 0.58 0.72 10.05
C GLY A 197 1.34 1.79 10.84
N LEU A 198 0.63 2.69 11.53
CA LEU A 198 1.22 3.76 12.34
C LEU A 198 1.48 3.37 13.81
N ILE A 199 0.80 2.32 14.29
CA ILE A 199 0.88 1.82 15.68
C ILE A 199 1.87 0.65 15.73
#